data_AF-A0A317I5B1-F1
#
_entry.id   AF-A0A317I5B1-F1
#
_cell.length_a   1.000
_cell.length_b   1.000
_cell.length_c   1.000
_cell.angle_alpha   90.00
_cell.angle_beta   90.00
_cell.angle_gamma   90.00
#
_symmetry.space_group_name_H-M   'P 1'
#
loop_
_entity.id
_entity.type
_entity.pdbx_description
1 polymer ?
#
loop_
_entity_poly.entity_id
_entity_poly.type
_entity_poly.pdbx_seq_one_letter_code
_entity_poly.pdbx_strand_id
1 'polypeptide(L)'
;MIRQLLAFAVATLLSTATSLSTSAAFSPVTNQEKQTKSKSTKQKSEEVDDEAAQRRAIGISLVTTLAEEARSFKDQTRRARVQARAADVLWDTDQERARDLFRRAWEAADLADSEAARQREEEARKQQSDGGGVVIRGGPDIRSEVLRLVAKRDRKLGEEFLKAFDEANEKARADADARRNDPDTVLGASKRLQLARRLAEEGQVERAMEFAGPALDRVSMDAIFFLSTLREKNASIADTAFANLIARAAQNPLSDANTVSGLSSYLFTPFLYVTFQTDGGSNQSRGRGPTPAPSVAPALVKQFMQVAYQILMQPLPAPDQDHTTSGRIGKYLVIKRLLPLFDENAPDLAPGLRTQMTALASYVPADFQQGENRALTSGLQKNDDEGDPLQRMQQRLDRAGKSAQRDAIYADYAVALSDRGDARAHDLVDKIEDAELRKNVKAYTDFQWTQLAVRNKDVNEIARLAKSGELNSVQRVWALTSAAHLVADSERARAVDLLEQALAESRRISASDPDRARALTAVASGLVDLDMTRAWETLAEVIKAANGAESFTGEDSRIISRLQTAQMVVMSNANAPDFDLITVFRALARADLMRSIQLVKGFTGEAPRAVATLAIARAVLEKAPERSAAAN
;
A
#
# COMPACT_ATOMS: atom_id res chain seq x y z
N MET A 1 -51.71 2.28 -37.79
CA MET A 1 -52.38 3.56 -37.47
C MET A 1 -51.29 4.63 -37.44
N ILE A 2 -50.93 5.21 -38.59
CA ILE A 2 -51.53 6.41 -39.22
C ILE A 2 -51.21 7.71 -38.44
N ARG A 3 -50.28 8.50 -39.01
CA ARG A 3 -50.20 9.98 -39.20
C ARG A 3 -50.25 10.87 -37.92
N GLN A 4 -49.51 11.98 -37.78
CA GLN A 4 -49.28 13.17 -38.64
C GLN A 4 -48.15 13.98 -37.95
N LEU A 5 -47.07 14.52 -38.55
CA LEU A 5 -46.85 15.46 -39.67
C LEU A 5 -46.89 16.97 -39.32
N LEU A 6 -45.74 17.63 -39.57
CA LEU A 6 -45.48 19.00 -40.10
C LEU A 6 -45.86 20.23 -39.24
N ALA A 7 -45.26 21.43 -39.34
CA ALA A 7 -44.05 21.99 -40.00
C ALA A 7 -44.13 23.54 -39.98
N PHE A 8 -42.96 24.22 -40.09
CA PHE A 8 -42.69 25.50 -40.82
C PHE A 8 -43.50 26.77 -40.41
N ALA A 9 -43.14 28.05 -40.61
CA ALA A 9 -42.06 28.83 -41.25
C ALA A 9 -42.12 30.26 -40.64
N VAL A 10 -41.00 30.97 -40.44
CA VAL A 10 -40.54 32.16 -41.21
C VAL A 10 -41.62 33.12 -41.72
N ALA A 11 -41.59 34.40 -41.30
CA ALA A 11 -41.55 35.56 -42.21
C ALA A 11 -41.51 36.92 -41.47
N THR A 12 -40.61 37.75 -41.98
CA THR A 12 -40.29 39.16 -41.74
C THR A 12 -41.39 40.12 -42.21
N LEU A 13 -41.55 41.30 -41.59
CA LEU A 13 -42.01 42.51 -42.29
C LEU A 13 -41.68 43.83 -41.57
N LEU A 14 -41.29 44.80 -42.41
CA LEU A 14 -40.86 46.19 -42.20
C LEU A 14 -42.00 47.16 -41.85
N SER A 15 -41.69 48.24 -41.14
CA SER A 15 -42.22 49.62 -41.32
C SER A 15 -41.51 50.59 -40.36
N THR A 16 -40.53 51.41 -40.77
CA THR A 16 -40.58 52.79 -41.34
C THR A 16 -40.93 53.95 -40.39
N ALA A 17 -39.96 54.88 -40.28
CA ALA A 17 -40.02 56.34 -40.02
C ALA A 17 -40.60 56.84 -38.68
N THR A 18 -40.04 57.81 -37.96
CA THR A 18 -39.69 59.17 -38.43
C THR A 18 -38.76 59.87 -37.42
N SER A 19 -37.95 60.80 -37.95
CA SER A 19 -36.91 61.65 -37.37
C SER A 19 -37.36 62.69 -36.34
N LEU A 20 -36.46 63.04 -35.39
CA LEU A 20 -36.20 64.43 -35.00
C LEU A 20 -34.73 64.62 -34.63
N SER A 21 -34.12 65.58 -35.33
CA SER A 21 -32.74 66.02 -35.17
C SER A 21 -32.64 67.11 -34.11
N THR A 22 -31.63 67.04 -33.24
CA THR A 22 -31.07 68.22 -32.58
C THR A 22 -29.55 68.13 -32.60
N SER A 23 -28.97 69.14 -33.25
CA SER A 23 -27.55 69.39 -33.41
C SER A 23 -26.98 70.00 -32.12
N ALA A 24 -25.83 69.48 -31.67
CA ALA A 24 -24.86 70.25 -30.92
C ALA A 24 -23.45 69.72 -31.27
N ALA A 25 -22.65 70.60 -31.87
CA ALA A 25 -21.27 70.34 -32.27
C ALA A 25 -20.32 70.40 -31.06
N PHE A 26 -19.39 69.45 -30.95
CA PHE A 26 -18.09 69.63 -30.29
C PHE A 26 -17.04 68.65 -30.89
N SER A 27 -15.81 69.16 -30.97
CA SER A 27 -14.61 68.75 -31.72
C SER A 27 -14.10 67.29 -31.57
N PRO A 28 -13.22 66.81 -32.48
CA PRO A 28 -12.74 65.43 -32.50
C PRO A 28 -11.59 65.23 -31.52
N VAL A 29 -11.72 64.26 -30.60
CA VAL A 29 -10.61 63.74 -29.80
C VAL A 29 -10.35 62.29 -30.21
N THR A 30 -9.23 62.14 -30.91
CA THR A 30 -8.24 61.07 -30.85
C THR A 30 -8.70 59.67 -30.39
N ASN A 31 -8.74 58.78 -31.37
CA ASN A 31 -8.89 57.33 -31.23
C ASN A 31 -7.61 56.73 -30.61
N GLN A 32 -7.46 56.76 -29.28
CA GLN A 32 -6.33 56.18 -28.54
C GLN A 32 -6.78 55.43 -27.26
N GLU A 33 -7.79 54.56 -27.34
CA GLU A 33 -8.16 53.73 -26.16
C GLU A 33 -8.38 52.24 -26.44
N LYS A 34 -8.08 51.76 -27.65
CA LYS A 34 -8.18 50.32 -27.99
C LYS A 34 -6.85 49.57 -28.12
N GLN A 35 -5.70 50.21 -27.88
CA GLN A 35 -4.38 49.54 -27.96
C GLN A 35 -3.70 49.27 -26.60
N THR A 36 -4.20 49.80 -25.49
CA THR A 36 -3.59 49.63 -24.16
C THR A 36 -4.02 48.37 -23.41
N LYS A 37 -5.21 47.82 -23.67
CA LYS A 37 -5.65 46.55 -23.04
C LYS A 37 -5.03 45.29 -23.66
N SER A 38 -4.61 45.32 -24.94
CA SER A 38 -3.97 44.18 -25.60
C SER A 38 -2.49 44.00 -25.23
N LYS A 39 -1.76 45.10 -24.96
CA LYS A 39 -0.36 45.03 -24.51
C LYS A 39 -0.22 44.57 -23.06
N SER A 40 -1.12 44.97 -22.16
CA SER A 40 -1.09 44.57 -20.75
C SER A 40 -1.31 43.06 -20.56
N THR A 41 -2.20 42.42 -21.32
CA THR A 41 -2.43 40.98 -21.24
C THR A 41 -1.28 40.17 -21.86
N LYS A 42 -0.64 40.70 -22.92
CA LYS A 42 0.49 40.05 -23.59
C LYS A 42 1.80 40.17 -22.79
N GLN A 43 2.08 41.34 -22.18
CA GLN A 43 3.20 41.50 -21.25
C GLN A 43 3.02 40.64 -19.99
N LYS A 44 1.81 40.54 -19.44
CA LYS A 44 1.55 39.70 -18.27
C LYS A 44 1.62 38.20 -18.59
N SER A 45 1.34 37.77 -19.83
CA SER A 45 1.55 36.37 -20.23
C SER A 45 3.01 36.04 -20.51
N GLU A 46 3.79 36.99 -21.02
CA GLU A 46 5.22 36.84 -21.33
C GLU A 46 6.05 36.83 -20.03
N GLU A 47 5.74 37.73 -19.09
CA GLU A 47 6.36 37.79 -17.75
C GLU A 47 6.06 36.55 -16.88
N VAL A 48 4.86 35.97 -17.00
CA VAL A 48 4.49 34.72 -16.31
C VAL A 48 5.19 33.51 -16.93
N ASP A 49 5.45 33.49 -18.24
CA ASP A 49 6.20 32.42 -18.89
C ASP A 49 7.70 32.51 -18.59
N ASP A 50 8.25 33.73 -18.49
CA ASP A 50 9.63 33.99 -18.07
C ASP A 50 9.88 33.55 -16.61
N GLU A 51 8.97 33.88 -15.69
CA GLU A 51 9.07 33.44 -14.29
C GLU A 51 8.95 31.92 -14.16
N ALA A 52 8.05 31.30 -14.93
CA ALA A 52 7.92 29.84 -14.98
C ALA A 52 9.17 29.17 -15.57
N ALA A 53 9.78 29.76 -16.60
CA ALA A 53 11.04 29.30 -17.17
C ALA A 53 12.19 29.39 -16.16
N GLN A 54 12.28 30.49 -15.42
CA GLN A 54 13.29 30.67 -14.37
C GLN A 54 13.10 29.65 -13.22
N ARG A 55 11.86 29.42 -12.76
CA ARG A 55 11.56 28.40 -11.75
C ARG A 55 11.92 27.00 -12.23
N ARG A 56 11.65 26.67 -13.49
CA ARG A 56 12.06 25.40 -14.12
C ARG A 56 13.58 25.25 -14.16
N ALA A 57 14.30 26.29 -14.56
CA ALA A 57 15.78 26.28 -14.57
C ALA A 57 16.37 26.04 -13.17
N ILE A 58 15.81 26.67 -12.14
CA ILE A 58 16.19 26.44 -10.74
C ILE A 58 15.93 24.97 -10.35
N GLY A 59 14.75 24.43 -10.68
CA GLY A 59 14.41 23.03 -10.41
C GLY A 59 15.40 22.04 -11.04
N ILE A 60 15.75 22.25 -12.31
CA ILE A 60 16.74 21.43 -13.02
C ILE A 60 18.12 21.50 -12.34
N SER A 61 18.54 22.70 -11.96
CA SER A 61 19.82 22.92 -11.26
C SER A 61 19.84 22.21 -9.90
N LEU A 62 18.77 22.29 -9.10
CA LEU A 62 18.67 21.62 -7.81
C LEU A 62 18.83 20.10 -7.93
N VAL A 63 18.12 19.48 -8.88
CA VAL A 63 18.18 18.02 -9.09
C VAL A 63 19.53 17.60 -9.62
N THR A 64 20.11 18.40 -10.51
CA THR A 64 21.46 18.20 -11.07
C THR A 64 22.51 18.19 -9.96
N THR A 65 22.53 19.24 -9.13
CA THR A 65 23.47 19.36 -8.00
C THR A 65 23.27 18.22 -7.01
N LEU A 66 22.02 17.90 -6.65
CA LEU A 66 21.73 16.79 -5.74
C LEU A 66 22.22 15.45 -6.29
N ALA A 67 22.03 15.20 -7.59
CA ALA A 67 22.48 13.95 -8.22
C ALA A 67 24.01 13.83 -8.27
N GLU A 68 24.72 14.95 -8.33
CA GLU A 68 26.18 15.00 -8.24
C GLU A 68 26.66 14.81 -6.79
N GLU A 69 26.03 15.46 -5.81
CA GLU A 69 26.28 15.23 -4.38
C GLU A 69 26.01 13.79 -3.97
N ALA A 70 24.93 13.17 -4.47
CA ALA A 70 24.57 11.79 -4.13
C ALA A 70 25.69 10.79 -4.45
N ARG A 71 26.60 11.11 -5.38
CA ARG A 71 27.77 10.26 -5.71
C ARG A 71 28.71 10.08 -4.52
N SER A 72 28.79 11.05 -3.60
CA SER A 72 29.65 10.99 -2.42
C SER A 72 28.95 10.44 -1.17
N PHE A 73 27.66 10.11 -1.25
CA PHE A 73 26.91 9.56 -0.12
C PHE A 73 27.53 8.24 0.33
N LYS A 74 27.71 8.08 1.64
CA LYS A 74 28.33 6.87 2.21
C LYS A 74 27.42 5.65 2.09
N ASP A 75 26.11 5.86 2.22
CA ASP A 75 25.10 4.83 2.13
C ASP A 75 24.69 4.58 0.67
N GLN A 76 25.01 3.39 0.16
CA GLN A 76 24.69 2.97 -1.22
C GLN A 76 23.18 2.93 -1.46
N THR A 77 22.38 2.57 -0.46
CA THR A 77 20.91 2.57 -0.56
C THR A 77 20.39 3.97 -0.84
N ARG A 78 20.91 4.96 -0.10
CA ARG A 78 20.53 6.38 -0.29
C ARG A 78 21.00 6.89 -1.64
N ARG A 79 22.25 6.59 -2.02
CA ARG A 79 22.81 6.94 -3.33
C ARG A 79 21.91 6.47 -4.47
N ALA A 80 21.56 5.19 -4.48
CA ALA A 80 20.70 4.59 -5.50
C ALA A 80 19.32 5.25 -5.57
N ARG A 81 18.65 5.42 -4.42
CA ARG A 81 17.32 6.05 -4.36
C ARG A 81 17.34 7.49 -4.87
N VAL A 82 18.31 8.29 -4.44
CA VAL A 82 18.40 9.70 -4.83
C VAL A 82 18.70 9.84 -6.32
N GLN A 83 19.62 9.03 -6.86
CA GLN A 83 19.93 9.03 -8.29
C GLN A 83 18.75 8.59 -9.16
N ALA A 84 18.04 7.53 -8.76
CA ALA A 84 16.88 7.05 -9.51
C ALA A 84 15.71 8.05 -9.49
N ARG A 85 15.49 8.73 -8.37
CA ARG A 85 14.45 9.77 -8.27
C ARG A 85 14.86 11.04 -9.04
N ALA A 86 16.13 11.43 -8.99
CA ALA A 86 16.65 12.52 -9.80
C ALA A 86 16.48 12.23 -11.30
N ALA A 87 16.76 10.99 -11.73
CA ALA A 87 16.52 10.54 -13.10
C ALA A 87 15.04 10.64 -13.50
N ASP A 88 14.13 10.13 -12.65
CA ASP A 88 12.69 10.18 -12.92
C ASP A 88 12.15 11.62 -13.00
N VAL A 89 12.68 12.54 -12.19
CA VAL A 89 12.31 13.97 -12.23
C VAL A 89 12.86 14.67 -13.49
N LEU A 90 14.07 14.33 -13.92
CA LEU A 90 14.69 14.95 -15.10
C LEU A 90 14.22 14.32 -16.42
N TRP A 91 13.51 13.20 -16.40
CA TRP A 91 13.17 12.43 -17.61
C TRP A 91 12.52 13.27 -18.72
N ASP A 92 11.56 14.11 -18.35
CA ASP A 92 10.80 14.90 -19.32
C ASP A 92 11.58 16.12 -19.85
N THR A 93 12.76 16.40 -19.27
CA THR A 93 13.61 17.55 -19.60
C THR A 93 14.91 17.13 -20.29
N ASP A 94 15.59 16.11 -19.79
CA ASP A 94 16.88 15.60 -20.28
C ASP A 94 16.93 14.07 -20.13
N GLN A 95 16.44 13.39 -21.18
CA GLN A 95 16.37 11.92 -21.20
C GLN A 95 17.75 11.26 -21.18
N GLU A 96 18.76 11.88 -21.78
CA GLU A 96 20.10 11.29 -21.86
C GLU A 96 20.74 11.28 -20.47
N ARG A 97 20.72 12.42 -19.79
CA ARG A 97 21.19 12.52 -18.40
C ARG A 97 20.37 11.64 -17.47
N ALA A 98 19.05 11.55 -17.66
CA ALA A 98 18.20 10.67 -16.86
C ALA A 98 18.56 9.18 -17.03
N ARG A 99 18.86 8.73 -18.26
CA ARG A 99 19.35 7.36 -18.51
C ARG A 99 20.67 7.08 -17.78
N ASP A 100 21.62 8.00 -17.83
CA ASP A 100 22.89 7.88 -17.12
C ASP A 100 22.71 7.82 -15.59
N LEU A 101 21.79 8.63 -15.06
CA LEU A 101 21.44 8.59 -13.64
C LEU A 101 20.76 7.27 -13.25
N PHE A 102 19.88 6.71 -14.09
CA PHE A 102 19.30 5.39 -13.85
C PHE A 102 20.36 4.28 -13.84
N ARG A 103 21.35 4.31 -14.74
CA ARG A 103 22.46 3.34 -14.73
C ARG A 103 23.30 3.43 -13.47
N ARG A 104 23.68 4.64 -13.05
CA ARG A 104 24.40 4.84 -11.79
C ARG A 104 23.58 4.39 -10.58
N ALA A 105 22.28 4.68 -10.59
CA ALA A 105 21.39 4.22 -9.54
C ALA A 105 21.32 2.69 -9.47
N TRP A 106 21.33 2.03 -10.62
CA TRP A 106 21.37 0.56 -10.71
C TRP A 106 22.65 -0.02 -10.13
N GLU A 107 23.81 0.54 -10.49
CA GLU A 107 25.12 0.13 -9.96
C GLU A 107 25.17 0.29 -8.42
N ALA A 108 24.70 1.43 -7.91
CA ALA A 108 24.62 1.66 -6.46
C ALA A 108 23.64 0.71 -5.77
N ALA A 109 22.51 0.40 -6.42
CA ALA A 109 21.52 -0.55 -5.91
C ALA A 109 22.08 -1.98 -5.86
N ASP A 110 22.86 -2.38 -6.86
CA ASP A 110 23.49 -3.69 -6.91
C ASP A 110 24.53 -3.86 -5.79
N LEU A 111 25.33 -2.83 -5.53
CA LEU A 111 26.24 -2.80 -4.39
C LEU A 111 25.49 -2.87 -3.05
N ALA A 112 24.44 -2.06 -2.88
CA ALA A 112 23.64 -2.03 -1.66
C ALA A 112 22.99 -3.39 -1.35
N ASP A 113 22.34 -4.00 -2.35
CA ASP A 113 21.70 -5.30 -2.22
C ASP A 113 22.73 -6.41 -1.92
N SER A 114 23.92 -6.34 -2.53
CA SER A 114 25.01 -7.31 -2.31
C SER A 114 25.62 -7.19 -0.92
N GLU A 115 25.87 -5.97 -0.44
CA GLU A 115 26.34 -5.72 0.93
C GLU A 115 25.31 -6.18 1.97
N ALA A 116 24.03 -5.89 1.73
CA ALA A 116 22.94 -6.36 2.58
C ALA A 116 22.79 -7.88 2.57
N ALA A 117 23.09 -8.56 1.46
CA ALA A 117 23.16 -10.02 1.41
C ALA A 117 24.33 -10.56 2.24
N ARG A 118 25.53 -9.98 2.10
CA ARG A 118 26.72 -10.42 2.84
C ARG A 118 26.58 -10.24 4.35
N GLN A 119 26.08 -9.09 4.79
CA GLN A 119 25.81 -8.82 6.21
C GLN A 119 24.82 -9.85 6.79
N ARG A 120 23.79 -10.23 6.02
CA ARG A 120 22.84 -11.28 6.43
C ARG A 120 23.48 -12.65 6.53
N GLU A 121 24.35 -13.03 5.60
CA GLU A 121 25.07 -14.30 5.70
C GLU A 121 25.97 -14.34 6.95
N GLU A 122 26.63 -13.23 7.27
CA GLU A 122 27.44 -13.11 8.48
C GLU A 122 26.58 -13.17 9.76
N GLU A 123 25.43 -12.48 9.79
CA GLU A 123 24.48 -12.52 10.90
C GLU A 123 23.85 -13.91 11.07
N ALA A 124 23.44 -14.55 9.98
CA ALA A 124 22.90 -15.91 9.99
C ALA A 124 23.93 -16.91 10.51
N ARG A 125 25.20 -16.77 10.10
CA ARG A 125 26.29 -17.62 10.59
C ARG A 125 26.56 -17.41 12.09
N LYS A 126 26.46 -16.17 12.60
CA LYS A 126 26.58 -15.87 14.03
C LYS A 126 25.38 -16.38 14.84
N GLN A 127 24.17 -16.28 14.29
CA GLN A 127 22.96 -16.78 14.96
C GLN A 127 22.87 -18.31 14.98
N GLN A 128 23.39 -18.97 13.93
CA GLN A 128 23.56 -20.42 13.90
C GLN A 128 24.55 -20.94 14.94
N SER A 129 25.61 -20.18 15.25
CA SER A 129 26.53 -20.54 16.35
C SER A 129 25.92 -20.36 17.74
N ASP A 130 24.90 -19.49 17.88
CA ASP A 130 24.28 -19.14 19.17
C ASP A 130 22.95 -19.90 19.43
N GLY A 131 22.56 -20.85 18.57
CA GLY A 131 21.41 -21.75 18.79
C GLY A 131 20.01 -21.11 18.65
N GLY A 132 19.92 -19.90 18.08
CA GLY A 132 18.66 -19.19 17.85
C GLY A 132 18.03 -19.49 16.49
N GLY A 133 16.69 -19.59 16.44
CA GLY A 133 15.94 -19.72 15.18
C GLY A 133 16.12 -18.50 14.27
N VAL A 134 16.50 -18.72 13.01
CA VAL A 134 16.79 -17.66 12.04
C VAL A 134 15.48 -17.08 11.52
N VAL A 135 15.18 -15.82 11.87
CA VAL A 135 14.13 -15.03 11.21
C VAL A 135 14.79 -14.18 10.14
N ILE A 136 14.84 -14.68 8.90
CA ILE A 136 15.35 -13.91 7.75
C ILE A 136 14.31 -12.84 7.39
N ARG A 137 14.48 -11.61 7.88
CA ARG A 137 13.76 -10.45 7.32
C ARG A 137 14.37 -10.13 5.96
N GLY A 138 13.54 -10.03 4.92
CA GLY A 138 13.98 -9.55 3.61
C GLY A 138 14.60 -8.15 3.74
N GLY A 139 15.86 -8.02 3.35
CA GLY A 139 16.56 -6.72 3.32
C GLY A 139 15.94 -5.76 2.29
N PRO A 140 16.36 -4.48 2.28
CA PRO A 140 15.94 -3.52 1.27
C PRO A 140 16.21 -4.07 -0.14
N ASP A 141 15.27 -3.91 -1.05
CA ASP A 141 15.35 -4.40 -2.42
C ASP A 141 15.47 -3.22 -3.38
N ILE A 142 16.65 -2.60 -3.37
CA ILE A 142 16.84 -1.30 -3.98
C ILE A 142 16.87 -1.43 -5.50
N ARG A 143 17.36 -2.56 -6.04
CA ARG A 143 17.29 -2.83 -7.48
C ARG A 143 15.85 -2.85 -7.99
N SER A 144 14.92 -3.47 -7.27
CA SER A 144 13.50 -3.43 -7.67
C SER A 144 12.90 -2.03 -7.63
N GLU A 145 13.32 -1.18 -6.69
CA GLU A 145 12.90 0.23 -6.64
C GLU A 145 13.38 1.01 -7.86
N VAL A 146 14.66 0.87 -8.23
CA VAL A 146 15.24 1.52 -9.42
C VAL A 146 14.61 0.98 -10.69
N LEU A 147 14.44 -0.36 -10.79
CA LEU A 147 13.78 -1.03 -11.91
C LEU A 147 12.39 -0.44 -12.12
N ARG A 148 11.60 -0.26 -11.06
CA ARG A 148 10.26 0.33 -11.18
C ARG A 148 10.26 1.72 -11.82
N LEU A 149 11.19 2.58 -11.39
CA LEU A 149 11.25 3.95 -11.87
C LEU A 149 11.67 4.01 -13.34
N VAL A 150 12.72 3.26 -13.71
CA VAL A 150 13.16 3.22 -15.11
C VAL A 150 12.14 2.52 -16.00
N ALA A 151 11.53 1.44 -15.50
CA ALA A 151 10.45 0.73 -16.17
C ALA A 151 9.14 1.51 -16.17
N LYS A 152 9.08 2.76 -15.75
CA LYS A 152 7.98 3.67 -16.09
C LYS A 152 8.33 4.55 -17.29
N ARG A 153 9.61 4.82 -17.50
CA ARG A 153 10.12 5.87 -18.38
C ARG A 153 10.76 5.34 -19.68
N ASP A 154 11.54 4.27 -19.60
CA ASP A 154 12.25 3.69 -20.72
C ASP A 154 12.07 2.16 -20.76
N ARG A 155 11.41 1.66 -21.80
CA ARG A 155 11.20 0.22 -21.97
C ARG A 155 12.52 -0.52 -22.19
N LYS A 156 13.42 0.01 -23.03
CA LYS A 156 14.66 -0.68 -23.39
C LYS A 156 15.59 -0.77 -22.18
N LEU A 157 15.73 0.32 -21.44
CA LEU A 157 16.55 0.33 -20.23
C LEU A 157 15.93 -0.49 -19.09
N GLY A 158 14.59 -0.49 -18.98
CA GLY A 158 13.88 -1.38 -18.07
C GLY A 158 14.11 -2.86 -18.38
N GLU A 159 14.10 -3.26 -19.66
CA GLU A 159 14.43 -4.62 -20.10
C GLU A 159 15.90 -4.98 -19.83
N GLU A 160 16.83 -4.05 -20.06
CA GLU A 160 18.25 -4.21 -19.74
C GLU A 160 18.46 -4.52 -18.25
N PHE A 161 17.88 -3.71 -17.36
CA PHE A 161 17.99 -3.89 -15.91
C PHE A 161 17.27 -5.15 -15.43
N LEU A 162 16.10 -5.44 -16.00
CA LEU A 162 15.37 -6.66 -15.70
C LEU A 162 16.18 -7.90 -16.05
N LYS A 163 16.85 -7.91 -17.22
CA LYS A 163 17.72 -9.00 -17.61
C LYS A 163 18.91 -9.13 -16.67
N ALA A 164 19.56 -8.03 -16.31
CA ALA A 164 20.65 -8.03 -15.32
C ALA A 164 20.19 -8.55 -13.95
N PHE A 165 18.97 -8.19 -13.54
CA PHE A 165 18.35 -8.66 -12.32
C PHE A 165 18.06 -10.17 -12.35
N ASP A 166 17.52 -10.67 -13.46
CA ASP A 166 17.23 -12.09 -13.67
C ASP A 166 18.55 -12.89 -13.69
N GLU A 167 19.58 -12.43 -14.41
CA GLU A 167 20.92 -13.05 -14.45
C GLU A 167 21.59 -13.08 -13.05
N ALA A 168 21.45 -12.01 -12.27
CA ALA A 168 21.98 -11.96 -10.90
C ALA A 168 21.26 -12.95 -9.96
N ASN A 169 19.94 -13.09 -10.12
CA ASN A 169 19.15 -14.07 -9.36
C ASN A 169 19.44 -15.51 -9.79
N GLU A 170 19.68 -15.76 -11.07
CA GLU A 170 20.11 -17.07 -11.58
C GLU A 170 21.49 -17.46 -11.06
N LYS A 171 22.44 -16.53 -11.01
CA LYS A 171 23.75 -16.75 -10.38
C LYS A 171 23.60 -17.05 -8.88
N ALA A 172 22.81 -16.26 -8.16
CA ALA A 172 22.54 -16.51 -6.75
C ALA A 172 21.88 -17.89 -6.50
N ARG A 173 21.02 -18.34 -7.43
CA ARG A 173 20.44 -19.69 -7.41
C ARG A 173 21.49 -20.78 -7.69
N ALA A 174 22.35 -20.59 -8.69
CA ALA A 174 23.41 -21.55 -9.02
C ALA A 174 24.43 -21.70 -7.88
N ASP A 175 24.78 -20.60 -7.22
CA ASP A 175 25.66 -20.58 -6.05
C ASP A 175 25.00 -21.20 -4.80
N ALA A 176 23.68 -21.08 -4.66
CA ALA A 176 22.90 -21.73 -3.61
C ALA A 176 22.69 -23.23 -3.87
N ASP A 177 22.48 -23.64 -5.12
CA ASP A 177 22.34 -25.04 -5.55
C ASP A 177 23.65 -25.82 -5.35
N ALA A 178 24.81 -25.16 -5.42
CA ALA A 178 26.11 -25.73 -5.07
C ALA A 178 26.27 -26.02 -3.55
N ARG A 179 25.38 -25.50 -2.69
CA ARG A 179 25.42 -25.65 -1.22
C ARG A 179 24.30 -26.52 -0.61
N ARG A 180 23.44 -27.11 -1.45
CA ARG A 180 22.34 -28.08 -1.19
C ARG A 180 21.53 -27.96 0.12
N ASN A 181 20.21 -27.84 -0.11
CA ASN A 181 19.04 -27.98 0.77
C ASN A 181 18.66 -26.76 1.64
N ASP A 182 18.00 -25.76 1.02
CA ASP A 182 17.12 -24.80 1.71
C ASP A 182 16.01 -24.28 0.74
N PRO A 183 14.72 -24.14 1.14
CA PRO A 183 13.60 -23.88 0.24
C PRO A 183 13.34 -22.38 0.07
N ASP A 184 14.20 -21.66 -0.67
CA ASP A 184 14.00 -20.21 -0.91
C ASP A 184 14.16 -19.79 -2.39
N THR A 185 13.58 -20.58 -3.31
CA THR A 185 13.62 -20.33 -4.77
C THR A 185 12.67 -19.22 -5.27
N VAL A 186 12.09 -18.40 -4.39
CA VAL A 186 10.90 -17.54 -4.69
C VAL A 186 11.19 -16.03 -4.78
N LEU A 187 12.35 -15.55 -4.32
CA LEU A 187 12.56 -14.10 -4.09
C LEU A 187 12.44 -13.24 -5.37
N GLY A 188 12.98 -13.66 -6.51
CA GLY A 188 12.90 -12.88 -7.76
C GLY A 188 11.47 -12.77 -8.34
N ALA A 189 10.71 -13.87 -8.32
CA ALA A 189 9.34 -13.91 -8.83
C ALA A 189 8.38 -13.11 -7.94
N SER A 190 8.52 -13.23 -6.62
CA SER A 190 7.76 -12.44 -5.63
C SER A 190 7.95 -10.94 -5.86
N LYS A 191 9.20 -10.47 -5.98
CA LYS A 191 9.53 -9.06 -6.24
C LYS A 191 8.94 -8.55 -7.55
N ARG A 192 9.03 -9.36 -8.61
CA ARG A 192 8.47 -9.07 -9.92
C ARG A 192 6.94 -8.92 -9.87
N LEU A 193 6.26 -9.77 -9.11
CA LEU A 193 4.81 -9.68 -8.88
C LEU A 193 4.42 -8.47 -8.02
N GLN A 194 5.23 -8.11 -7.01
CA GLN A 194 5.01 -6.89 -6.22
C GLN A 194 5.17 -5.63 -7.07
N LEU A 195 6.16 -5.58 -7.95
CA LEU A 195 6.33 -4.50 -8.93
C LEU A 195 5.12 -4.42 -9.86
N ALA A 196 4.74 -5.55 -10.47
CA ALA A 196 3.60 -5.62 -11.36
C ALA A 196 2.30 -5.17 -10.67
N ARG A 197 2.10 -5.55 -9.40
CA ARG A 197 0.94 -5.13 -8.61
C ARG A 197 0.86 -3.63 -8.43
N ARG A 198 1.98 -2.97 -8.11
CA ARG A 198 2.02 -1.50 -8.00
C ARG A 198 1.72 -0.83 -9.34
N LEU A 199 2.26 -1.36 -10.44
CA LEU A 199 1.95 -0.86 -11.79
C LEU A 199 0.46 -0.99 -12.12
N ALA A 200 -0.18 -2.11 -11.75
CA ALA A 200 -1.62 -2.31 -11.91
C ALA A 200 -2.43 -1.34 -11.02
N GLU A 201 -2.03 -1.10 -9.77
CA GLU A 201 -2.66 -0.10 -8.87
C GLU A 201 -2.65 1.30 -9.50
N GLU A 202 -1.53 1.67 -10.16
CA GLU A 202 -1.34 2.91 -10.93
C GLU A 202 -2.09 2.94 -12.29
N GLY A 203 -2.79 1.87 -12.67
CA GLY A 203 -3.56 1.77 -13.92
C GLY A 203 -2.76 1.35 -15.15
N GLN A 204 -1.49 0.98 -15.00
CA GLN A 204 -0.62 0.52 -16.11
C GLN A 204 -0.78 -0.99 -16.34
N VAL A 205 -1.97 -1.42 -16.79
CA VAL A 205 -2.39 -2.83 -16.86
C VAL A 205 -1.51 -3.67 -17.80
N GLU A 206 -1.22 -3.18 -19.00
CA GLU A 206 -0.42 -3.90 -20.01
C GLU A 206 1.00 -4.12 -19.49
N ARG A 207 1.59 -3.05 -18.94
CA ARG A 207 2.95 -3.07 -18.38
C ARG A 207 3.02 -4.00 -17.16
N ALA A 208 2.03 -3.93 -16.29
CA ALA A 208 1.91 -4.84 -15.17
C ALA A 208 1.93 -6.32 -15.61
N MET A 209 1.25 -6.66 -16.72
CA MET A 209 1.26 -8.02 -17.26
C MET A 209 2.58 -8.44 -17.90
N GLU A 210 3.30 -7.53 -18.56
CA GLU A 210 4.65 -7.79 -19.09
C GLU A 210 5.62 -8.18 -17.96
N PHE A 211 5.51 -7.51 -16.81
CA PHE A 211 6.27 -7.87 -15.62
C PHE A 211 5.71 -9.14 -14.97
N ALA A 212 4.41 -9.28 -14.75
CA ALA A 212 3.88 -10.43 -14.02
C ALA A 212 3.99 -11.75 -14.79
N GLY A 213 3.85 -11.75 -16.12
CA GLY A 213 3.70 -12.96 -16.93
C GLY A 213 4.72 -14.07 -16.63
N PRO A 214 6.04 -13.79 -16.67
CA PRO A 214 7.06 -14.79 -16.35
C PRO A 214 7.09 -15.23 -14.88
N ALA A 215 6.60 -14.38 -13.96
CA ALA A 215 6.55 -14.66 -12.52
C ALA A 215 5.25 -15.35 -12.07
N LEU A 216 4.23 -15.41 -12.93
CA LEU A 216 3.00 -16.19 -12.72
C LEU A 216 3.23 -17.67 -13.10
N ASP A 217 4.35 -18.24 -12.64
CA ASP A 217 4.70 -19.65 -12.82
C ASP A 217 4.06 -20.54 -11.75
N ARG A 218 3.99 -20.03 -10.52
CA ARG A 218 3.57 -20.75 -9.32
C ARG A 218 2.57 -19.94 -8.49
N VAL A 219 1.77 -20.63 -7.69
CA VAL A 219 0.84 -19.98 -6.77
C VAL A 219 1.63 -19.45 -5.57
N SER A 220 1.46 -18.17 -5.29
CA SER A 220 2.07 -17.48 -4.15
C SER A 220 1.16 -16.35 -3.66
N MET A 221 1.44 -15.82 -2.47
CA MET A 221 0.70 -14.68 -1.94
C MET A 221 0.75 -13.48 -2.89
N ASP A 222 1.94 -13.15 -3.42
CA ASP A 222 2.10 -12.02 -4.35
C ASP A 222 1.37 -12.27 -5.68
N ALA A 223 1.33 -13.52 -6.16
CA ALA A 223 0.58 -13.86 -7.38
C ALA A 223 -0.92 -13.65 -7.18
N ILE A 224 -1.48 -14.13 -6.07
CA ILE A 224 -2.91 -13.97 -5.76
C ILE A 224 -3.28 -12.50 -5.54
N PHE A 225 -2.44 -11.74 -4.82
CA PHE A 225 -2.69 -10.31 -4.61
C PHE A 225 -2.54 -9.51 -5.89
N PHE A 226 -1.55 -9.82 -6.73
CA PHE A 226 -1.41 -9.23 -8.06
C PHE A 226 -2.65 -9.48 -8.91
N LEU A 227 -3.08 -10.73 -9.04
CA LEU A 227 -4.26 -11.10 -9.84
C LEU A 227 -5.53 -10.43 -9.29
N SER A 228 -5.70 -10.40 -7.96
CA SER A 228 -6.83 -9.72 -7.32
C SER A 228 -6.85 -8.23 -7.66
N THR A 229 -5.71 -7.53 -7.54
CA THR A 229 -5.56 -6.12 -7.94
C THR A 229 -5.85 -5.93 -9.43
N LEU A 230 -5.25 -6.76 -10.28
CA LEU A 230 -5.40 -6.69 -11.73
C LEU A 230 -6.87 -6.83 -12.13
N ARG A 231 -7.61 -7.72 -11.47
CA ARG A 231 -9.03 -7.96 -11.74
C ARG A 231 -9.90 -6.74 -11.50
N GLU A 232 -9.58 -5.93 -10.49
CA GLU A 232 -10.29 -4.67 -10.23
C GLU A 232 -10.11 -3.65 -11.35
N LYS A 233 -9.00 -3.74 -12.08
CA LYS A 233 -8.68 -2.86 -13.21
C LYS A 233 -9.18 -3.45 -14.54
N ASN A 234 -8.99 -4.75 -14.74
CA ASN A 234 -9.38 -5.47 -15.94
C ASN A 234 -9.63 -6.96 -15.62
N ALA A 235 -10.91 -7.31 -15.42
CA ALA A 235 -11.32 -8.67 -15.06
C ALA A 235 -10.99 -9.70 -16.15
N SER A 236 -11.12 -9.35 -17.44
CA SER A 236 -10.88 -10.28 -18.54
C SER A 236 -9.43 -10.75 -18.60
N ILE A 237 -8.47 -9.82 -18.43
CA ILE A 237 -7.05 -10.14 -18.44
C ILE A 237 -6.69 -10.96 -17.20
N ALA A 238 -7.19 -10.56 -16.03
CA ALA A 238 -6.94 -11.26 -14.77
C ALA A 238 -7.49 -12.69 -14.78
N ASP A 239 -8.73 -12.88 -15.24
CA ASP A 239 -9.37 -14.19 -15.32
C ASP A 239 -8.64 -15.12 -16.30
N THR A 240 -8.11 -14.58 -17.40
CA THR A 240 -7.26 -15.33 -18.34
C THR A 240 -5.93 -15.73 -17.72
N ALA A 241 -5.26 -14.81 -17.03
CA ALA A 241 -4.00 -15.07 -16.33
C ALA A 241 -4.19 -16.09 -15.19
N PHE A 242 -5.31 -16.03 -14.47
CA PHE A 242 -5.68 -16.98 -13.44
C PHE A 242 -5.99 -18.37 -14.01
N ALA A 243 -6.71 -18.47 -15.13
CA ALA A 243 -6.95 -19.74 -15.81
C ALA A 243 -5.64 -20.44 -16.22
N ASN A 244 -4.65 -19.66 -16.70
CA ASN A 244 -3.32 -20.17 -17.01
C ASN A 244 -2.58 -20.66 -15.74
N LEU A 245 -2.71 -19.93 -14.63
CA LEU A 245 -2.12 -20.33 -13.35
C LEU A 245 -2.75 -21.64 -12.81
N ILE A 246 -4.07 -21.82 -12.95
CA ILE A 246 -4.76 -23.08 -12.64
C ILE A 246 -4.18 -24.23 -13.49
N ALA A 247 -4.03 -24.02 -14.80
CA ALA A 247 -3.50 -25.04 -15.70
C ALA A 247 -2.05 -25.45 -15.34
N ARG A 248 -1.22 -24.49 -14.94
CA ARG A 248 0.16 -24.76 -14.46
C ARG A 248 0.17 -25.53 -13.15
N ALA A 249 -0.68 -25.16 -12.18
CA ALA A 249 -0.80 -25.88 -10.92
C ALA A 249 -1.23 -27.34 -11.14
N ALA A 250 -2.14 -27.60 -12.08
CA ALA A 250 -2.58 -28.96 -12.42
C ALA A 250 -1.44 -29.86 -12.94
N GLN A 251 -0.43 -29.27 -13.60
CA GLN A 251 0.70 -29.98 -14.19
C GLN A 251 1.93 -30.04 -13.29
N ASN A 252 1.95 -29.27 -12.18
CA ASN A 252 3.09 -29.18 -11.31
C ASN A 252 3.05 -30.27 -10.21
N PRO A 253 4.01 -31.20 -10.17
CA PRO A 253 4.05 -32.26 -9.15
C PRO A 253 4.23 -31.74 -7.72
N LEU A 254 4.70 -30.50 -7.55
CA LEU A 254 4.86 -29.86 -6.25
C LEU A 254 3.60 -29.14 -5.76
N SER A 255 2.53 -29.11 -6.57
CA SER A 255 1.26 -28.51 -6.14
C SER A 255 0.60 -29.35 -5.05
N ASP A 256 0.28 -28.70 -3.95
CA ASP A 256 -0.26 -29.30 -2.73
C ASP A 256 -1.52 -28.57 -2.23
N ALA A 257 -1.96 -28.88 -1.02
CA ALA A 257 -3.16 -28.27 -0.46
C ALA A 257 -3.04 -26.74 -0.26
N ASN A 258 -1.85 -26.21 0.06
CA ASN A 258 -1.66 -24.76 0.17
C ASN A 258 -1.72 -24.08 -1.21
N THR A 259 -1.30 -24.76 -2.27
CA THR A 259 -1.50 -24.30 -3.65
C THR A 259 -3.00 -24.11 -3.94
N VAL A 260 -3.83 -25.09 -3.57
CA VAL A 260 -5.30 -25.03 -3.75
C VAL A 260 -5.92 -23.92 -2.89
N SER A 261 -5.49 -23.79 -1.64
CA SER A 261 -5.94 -22.71 -0.74
C SER A 261 -5.63 -21.33 -1.33
N GLY A 262 -4.41 -21.14 -1.87
CA GLY A 262 -4.03 -19.91 -2.56
C GLY A 262 -4.92 -19.61 -3.77
N LEU A 263 -5.15 -20.58 -4.66
CA LEU A 263 -6.02 -20.41 -5.83
C LEU A 263 -7.46 -20.04 -5.44
N SER A 264 -7.99 -20.67 -4.37
CA SER A 264 -9.34 -20.37 -3.86
C SER A 264 -9.51 -18.89 -3.48
N SER A 265 -8.41 -18.26 -3.05
CA SER A 265 -8.41 -16.88 -2.58
C SER A 265 -8.77 -15.88 -3.69
N TYR A 266 -8.39 -16.13 -4.94
CA TYR A 266 -8.78 -15.26 -6.06
C TYR A 266 -10.29 -15.28 -6.33
N LEU A 267 -10.91 -16.46 -6.21
CA LEU A 267 -12.32 -16.68 -6.58
C LEU A 267 -13.30 -16.34 -5.47
N PHE A 268 -12.94 -16.61 -4.22
CA PHE A 268 -13.90 -16.56 -3.10
C PHE A 268 -13.52 -15.54 -2.04
N THR A 269 -12.23 -15.30 -1.82
CA THR A 269 -11.75 -14.39 -0.76
C THR A 269 -10.65 -13.46 -1.25
N PRO A 270 -10.93 -12.57 -2.22
CA PRO A 270 -9.91 -11.72 -2.83
C PRO A 270 -9.16 -10.92 -1.76
N PHE A 271 -7.84 -10.79 -1.93
CA PHE A 271 -6.91 -10.16 -0.98
C PHE A 271 -6.77 -10.85 0.39
N LEU A 272 -7.34 -12.05 0.58
CA LEU A 272 -7.10 -12.88 1.76
C LEU A 272 -6.39 -14.16 1.33
N TYR A 273 -5.13 -14.30 1.69
CA TYR A 273 -4.33 -15.50 1.43
C TYR A 273 -4.21 -16.32 2.71
N VAL A 274 -4.65 -17.58 2.66
CA VAL A 274 -4.66 -18.50 3.82
C VAL A 274 -3.83 -19.73 3.52
N THR A 275 -2.92 -20.09 4.41
CA THR A 275 -2.17 -21.35 4.36
C THR A 275 -2.16 -22.04 5.72
N PHE A 276 -1.96 -23.35 5.70
CA PHE A 276 -1.81 -24.18 6.89
C PHE A 276 -0.44 -24.85 6.88
N GLN A 277 0.21 -24.90 8.03
CA GLN A 277 1.51 -25.52 8.24
C GLN A 277 1.36 -26.99 8.61
N THR A 278 2.48 -27.72 8.58
CA THR A 278 2.56 -29.16 8.87
C THR A 278 2.10 -29.51 10.29
N ASP A 279 2.21 -28.57 11.23
CA ASP A 279 1.79 -28.69 12.63
C ASP A 279 0.33 -28.27 12.89
N GLY A 280 -0.39 -27.81 11.85
CA GLY A 280 -1.76 -27.30 11.95
C GLY A 280 -1.87 -25.80 12.23
N GLY A 281 -0.74 -25.10 12.40
CA GLY A 281 -0.70 -23.64 12.46
C GLY A 281 -1.28 -23.00 11.19
N SER A 282 -1.99 -21.89 11.32
CA SER A 282 -2.57 -21.18 10.18
C SER A 282 -1.93 -19.81 10.00
N ASN A 283 -1.56 -19.49 8.76
CA ASN A 283 -1.12 -18.15 8.39
C ASN A 283 -2.22 -17.47 7.56
N GLN A 284 -2.59 -16.25 7.95
CA GLN A 284 -3.54 -15.43 7.22
C GLN A 284 -2.88 -14.10 6.87
N SER A 285 -2.68 -13.87 5.58
CA SER A 285 -2.24 -12.57 5.09
C SER A 285 -3.41 -11.88 4.42
N ARG A 286 -3.75 -10.70 4.93
CA ARG A 286 -4.84 -9.89 4.39
C ARG A 286 -4.25 -8.61 3.81
N GLY A 287 -4.36 -8.46 2.49
CA GLY A 287 -3.84 -7.29 1.78
C GLY A 287 -4.64 -6.01 2.03
N ARG A 288 -5.95 -6.13 2.27
CA ARG A 288 -6.87 -5.03 2.63
C ARG A 288 -8.17 -5.58 3.26
N GLY A 289 -9.06 -4.69 3.72
CA GLY A 289 -10.33 -5.06 4.37
C GLY A 289 -11.19 -6.08 3.60
N PRO A 290 -12.19 -6.71 4.26
CA PRO A 290 -13.04 -7.74 3.66
C PRO A 290 -13.56 -7.32 2.30
N THR A 291 -13.22 -8.09 1.26
CA THR A 291 -13.67 -7.85 -0.11
C THR A 291 -14.63 -8.97 -0.48
N PRO A 292 -15.86 -8.66 -0.94
CA PRO A 292 -16.83 -9.68 -1.30
C PRO A 292 -16.31 -10.57 -2.43
N ALA A 293 -16.83 -11.79 -2.52
CA ALA A 293 -16.50 -12.70 -3.60
C ALA A 293 -16.80 -12.04 -4.96
N PRO A 294 -15.85 -12.04 -5.91
CA PRO A 294 -16.04 -11.44 -7.21
C PRO A 294 -17.06 -12.20 -8.07
N SER A 295 -17.78 -11.49 -8.94
CA SER A 295 -18.60 -12.14 -9.98
C SER A 295 -17.70 -12.73 -11.07
N VAL A 296 -17.51 -14.05 -11.06
CA VAL A 296 -16.62 -14.79 -11.99
C VAL A 296 -17.43 -15.72 -12.89
N ALA A 297 -16.94 -15.97 -14.11
CA ALA A 297 -17.57 -16.90 -15.04
C ALA A 297 -17.69 -18.32 -14.44
N PRO A 298 -18.87 -18.98 -14.50
CA PRO A 298 -19.06 -20.32 -13.94
C PRO A 298 -18.09 -21.37 -14.47
N ALA A 299 -17.66 -21.24 -15.73
CA ALA A 299 -16.68 -22.13 -16.34
C ALA A 299 -15.31 -22.09 -15.62
N LEU A 300 -14.87 -20.90 -15.18
CA LEU A 300 -13.60 -20.74 -14.46
C LEU A 300 -13.68 -21.31 -13.05
N VAL A 301 -14.83 -21.15 -12.37
CA VAL A 301 -15.10 -21.78 -11.08
C VAL A 301 -15.07 -23.31 -11.21
N LYS A 302 -15.73 -23.86 -12.24
CA LYS A 302 -15.72 -25.31 -12.51
C LYS A 302 -14.31 -25.83 -12.79
N GLN A 303 -13.52 -25.12 -13.59
CA GLN A 303 -12.13 -25.47 -13.88
C GLN A 303 -11.29 -25.50 -12.60
N PHE A 304 -11.44 -24.50 -11.73
CA PHE A 304 -10.79 -24.49 -10.43
C PHE A 304 -11.20 -25.70 -9.58
N MET A 305 -12.50 -25.99 -9.44
CA MET A 305 -12.98 -27.10 -8.60
C MET A 305 -12.42 -28.45 -9.04
N GLN A 306 -12.34 -28.68 -10.35
CA GLN A 306 -11.77 -29.92 -10.91
C GLN A 306 -10.27 -30.07 -10.59
N VAL A 307 -9.48 -29.01 -10.81
CA VAL A 307 -8.04 -29.02 -10.51
C VAL A 307 -7.77 -29.10 -9.01
N ALA A 308 -8.54 -28.36 -8.21
CA ALA A 308 -8.48 -28.42 -6.75
C ALA A 308 -8.74 -29.84 -6.24
N TYR A 309 -9.80 -30.50 -6.74
CA TYR A 309 -10.08 -31.90 -6.42
C TYR A 309 -8.92 -32.82 -6.81
N GLN A 310 -8.39 -32.68 -8.03
CA GLN A 310 -7.26 -33.49 -8.50
C GLN A 310 -6.05 -33.38 -7.55
N ILE A 311 -5.66 -32.17 -7.15
CA ILE A 311 -4.53 -31.92 -6.25
C ILE A 311 -4.82 -32.44 -4.84
N LEU A 312 -6.01 -32.16 -4.29
CA LEU A 312 -6.39 -32.61 -2.95
C LEU A 312 -6.54 -34.13 -2.84
N MET A 313 -6.86 -34.82 -3.93
CA MET A 313 -6.96 -36.27 -3.98
C MET A 313 -5.63 -36.98 -4.28
N GLN A 314 -4.54 -36.25 -4.48
CA GLN A 314 -3.24 -36.88 -4.69
C GLN A 314 -2.86 -37.77 -3.49
N PRO A 315 -2.35 -38.99 -3.73
CA PRO A 315 -1.86 -39.86 -2.67
C PRO A 315 -0.76 -39.15 -1.89
N LEU A 316 -0.80 -39.27 -0.57
CA LEU A 316 0.28 -38.74 0.25
C LEU A 316 1.42 -39.77 0.31
N PRO A 317 2.68 -39.33 0.22
CA PRO A 317 3.84 -40.19 0.48
C PRO A 317 3.83 -40.67 1.94
N ALA A 318 4.77 -41.53 2.33
CA ALA A 318 4.92 -41.95 3.72
C ALA A 318 5.23 -40.75 4.65
N PRO A 319 4.95 -40.80 5.98
CA PRO A 319 5.10 -39.62 6.85
C PRO A 319 6.48 -39.00 6.91
N ASP A 320 7.51 -39.84 6.87
CA ASP A 320 8.91 -39.50 6.76
C ASP A 320 9.33 -38.90 5.41
N GLN A 321 8.48 -39.02 4.38
CA GLN A 321 8.72 -38.58 3.00
C GLN A 321 7.74 -37.47 2.56
N ASP A 322 6.91 -36.96 3.47
CA ASP A 322 5.96 -35.88 3.19
C ASP A 322 6.66 -34.53 3.27
N HIS A 323 7.09 -34.06 2.09
CA HIS A 323 7.72 -32.75 1.92
C HIS A 323 6.73 -31.67 1.44
N THR A 324 5.42 -31.92 1.53
CA THR A 324 4.41 -30.91 1.16
C THR A 324 4.42 -29.76 2.17
N THR A 325 4.09 -28.55 1.70
CA THR A 325 4.13 -27.35 2.57
C THR A 325 3.03 -27.38 3.63
N SER A 326 1.93 -28.08 3.36
CA SER A 326 0.82 -28.24 4.30
C SER A 326 0.95 -29.46 5.22
N GLY A 327 1.71 -30.49 4.81
CA GLY A 327 1.65 -31.81 5.43
C GLY A 327 0.24 -32.40 5.48
N ARG A 328 0.07 -33.48 6.25
CA ARG A 328 -1.23 -34.14 6.47
C ARG A 328 -2.24 -33.28 7.20
N ILE A 329 -1.81 -32.62 8.27
CA ILE A 329 -2.70 -31.80 9.12
C ILE A 329 -3.18 -30.59 8.32
N GLY A 330 -2.29 -29.86 7.65
CA GLY A 330 -2.67 -28.75 6.79
C GLY A 330 -3.55 -29.19 5.62
N LYS A 331 -3.27 -30.34 4.99
CA LYS A 331 -4.15 -30.88 3.93
C LYS A 331 -5.56 -31.15 4.44
N TYR A 332 -5.71 -31.74 5.63
CA TYR A 332 -7.01 -31.92 6.28
C TYR A 332 -7.72 -30.57 6.50
N LEU A 333 -7.01 -29.56 7.01
CA LEU A 333 -7.58 -28.24 7.29
C LEU A 333 -7.98 -27.50 6.00
N VAL A 334 -7.22 -27.61 4.92
CA VAL A 334 -7.59 -27.06 3.61
C VAL A 334 -8.85 -27.73 3.07
N ILE A 335 -8.94 -29.06 3.13
CA ILE A 335 -10.15 -29.78 2.70
C ILE A 335 -11.34 -29.30 3.53
N LYS A 336 -11.19 -29.23 4.86
CA LYS A 336 -12.24 -28.76 5.77
C LYS A 336 -12.69 -27.33 5.47
N ARG A 337 -11.76 -26.42 5.13
CA ARG A 337 -12.05 -25.03 4.72
C ARG A 337 -12.84 -24.97 3.42
N LEU A 338 -12.46 -25.75 2.41
CA LEU A 338 -13.02 -25.66 1.06
C LEU A 338 -14.26 -26.52 0.85
N LEU A 339 -14.53 -27.49 1.72
CA LEU A 339 -15.64 -28.44 1.56
C LEU A 339 -17.01 -27.75 1.34
N PRO A 340 -17.38 -26.67 2.07
CA PRO A 340 -18.64 -25.97 1.80
C PRO A 340 -18.73 -25.40 0.38
N LEU A 341 -17.60 -24.92 -0.18
CA LEU A 341 -17.55 -24.42 -1.55
C LEU A 341 -17.72 -25.54 -2.57
N PHE A 342 -17.19 -26.73 -2.29
CA PHE A 342 -17.39 -27.91 -3.11
C PHE A 342 -18.84 -28.38 -3.06
N ASP A 343 -19.49 -28.36 -1.89
CA ASP A 343 -20.92 -28.70 -1.80
C ASP A 343 -21.79 -27.76 -2.64
N GLU A 344 -21.45 -26.47 -2.70
CA GLU A 344 -22.20 -25.47 -3.48
C GLU A 344 -21.88 -25.53 -4.99
N ASN A 345 -20.61 -25.67 -5.37
CA ASN A 345 -20.16 -25.45 -6.76
C ASN A 345 -19.78 -26.75 -7.51
N ALA A 346 -19.55 -27.86 -6.81
CA ALA A 346 -19.17 -29.16 -7.38
C ALA A 346 -19.61 -30.33 -6.47
N PRO A 347 -20.93 -30.50 -6.23
CA PRO A 347 -21.46 -31.45 -5.26
C PRO A 347 -21.13 -32.92 -5.60
N ASP A 348 -20.83 -33.21 -6.86
CA ASP A 348 -20.37 -34.51 -7.35
C ASP A 348 -18.96 -34.89 -6.85
N LEU A 349 -18.09 -33.90 -6.58
CA LEU A 349 -16.72 -34.09 -6.11
C LEU A 349 -16.62 -34.11 -4.57
N ALA A 350 -17.57 -33.48 -3.88
CA ALA A 350 -17.54 -33.33 -2.43
C ALA A 350 -17.50 -34.66 -1.64
N PRO A 351 -18.19 -35.76 -2.04
CA PRO A 351 -18.06 -37.05 -1.36
C PRO A 351 -16.63 -37.59 -1.33
N GLY A 352 -15.88 -37.45 -2.41
CA GLY A 352 -14.48 -37.91 -2.48
C GLY A 352 -13.58 -37.16 -1.49
N LEU A 353 -13.78 -35.85 -1.37
CA LEU A 353 -13.06 -35.04 -0.38
C LEU A 353 -13.40 -35.41 1.06
N ARG A 354 -14.67 -35.74 1.34
CA ARG A 354 -15.08 -36.24 2.67
C ARG A 354 -14.37 -37.54 3.01
N THR A 355 -14.30 -38.49 2.06
CA THR A 355 -13.56 -39.75 2.24
C THR A 355 -12.08 -39.48 2.51
N GLN A 356 -11.46 -38.58 1.75
CA GLN A 356 -10.05 -38.20 1.95
C GLN A 356 -9.84 -37.56 3.33
N MET A 357 -10.76 -36.70 3.78
CA MET A 357 -10.72 -36.07 5.09
C MET A 357 -10.84 -37.10 6.23
N THR A 358 -11.71 -38.11 6.08
CA THR A 358 -11.81 -39.24 7.03
C THR A 358 -10.52 -40.04 7.08
N ALA A 359 -9.88 -40.32 5.94
CA ALA A 359 -8.60 -41.02 5.89
C ALA A 359 -7.46 -40.23 6.57
N LEU A 360 -7.51 -38.90 6.51
CA LEU A 360 -6.54 -38.03 7.18
C LEU A 360 -6.77 -37.89 8.68
N ALA A 361 -8.01 -38.11 9.16
CA ALA A 361 -8.39 -37.82 10.54
C ALA A 361 -7.52 -38.55 11.58
N SER A 362 -7.05 -39.77 11.30
CA SER A 362 -6.18 -40.51 12.21
C SER A 362 -4.83 -39.84 12.50
N TYR A 363 -4.40 -38.91 11.64
CA TYR A 363 -3.14 -38.15 11.77
C TYR A 363 -3.34 -36.76 12.38
N VAL A 364 -4.58 -36.35 12.63
CA VAL A 364 -4.93 -35.00 13.05
C VAL A 364 -5.30 -35.03 14.53
N PRO A 365 -4.65 -34.24 15.40
CA PRO A 365 -5.05 -34.11 16.80
C PRO A 365 -6.52 -33.68 16.96
N ALA A 366 -7.18 -34.16 18.01
CA ALA A 366 -8.61 -33.89 18.26
C ALA A 366 -8.94 -32.38 18.26
N ASP A 367 -8.03 -31.55 18.76
CA ASP A 367 -8.16 -30.09 18.78
C ASP A 367 -8.28 -29.48 17.37
N PHE A 368 -7.66 -30.06 16.34
CA PHE A 368 -7.80 -29.56 14.96
C PHE A 368 -9.00 -30.17 14.23
N GLN A 369 -9.42 -31.38 14.63
CA GLN A 369 -10.64 -32.00 14.12
C GLN A 369 -11.89 -31.27 14.60
N GLN A 370 -11.95 -30.96 15.90
CA GLN A 370 -13.12 -30.40 16.57
C GLN A 370 -12.99 -28.91 16.90
N GLY A 371 -11.77 -28.36 16.87
CA GLY A 371 -11.52 -26.94 17.16
C GLY A 371 -11.91 -26.04 15.99
N GLU A 372 -12.45 -24.88 16.36
CA GLU A 372 -12.77 -23.81 15.45
C GLU A 372 -11.51 -22.97 15.17
N ASN A 373 -10.71 -23.40 14.20
CA ASN A 373 -9.67 -22.55 13.64
C ASN A 373 -10.34 -21.50 12.73
N ARG A 374 -10.30 -20.21 13.10
CA ARG A 374 -10.90 -19.10 12.33
C ARG A 374 -10.42 -19.06 10.88
N ALA A 375 -9.20 -19.53 10.59
CA ALA A 375 -8.70 -19.65 9.23
C ALA A 375 -9.51 -20.61 8.36
N LEU A 376 -10.36 -21.48 8.93
CA LEU A 376 -11.24 -22.37 8.18
C LEU A 376 -12.43 -21.63 7.57
N THR A 377 -12.85 -20.50 8.15
CA THR A 377 -14.08 -19.83 7.75
C THR A 377 -13.87 -18.39 7.29
N SER A 378 -12.72 -17.79 7.64
CA SER A 378 -12.32 -16.42 7.26
C SER A 378 -12.57 -16.13 5.78
N GLY A 379 -13.46 -15.17 5.51
CA GLY A 379 -13.80 -14.66 4.17
C GLY A 379 -14.77 -15.50 3.34
N LEU A 380 -15.06 -16.75 3.72
CA LEU A 380 -15.87 -17.66 2.90
C LEU A 380 -17.37 -17.65 3.20
N GLN A 381 -17.74 -17.23 4.41
CA GLN A 381 -19.15 -17.20 4.80
C GLN A 381 -19.80 -15.87 4.41
N LYS A 382 -21.06 -15.94 3.97
CA LYS A 382 -21.94 -14.77 3.92
C LYS A 382 -22.07 -14.26 5.35
N ASN A 383 -21.89 -12.94 5.54
CA ASN A 383 -21.87 -12.30 6.86
C ASN A 383 -23.13 -12.57 7.73
N ASP A 384 -24.19 -13.12 7.14
CA ASP A 384 -25.50 -13.31 7.76
C ASP A 384 -25.76 -14.76 8.26
N ASP A 385 -24.98 -15.77 7.85
CA ASP A 385 -25.28 -17.19 8.13
C ASP A 385 -24.50 -17.79 9.31
N GLU A 386 -23.55 -17.05 9.89
CA GLU A 386 -22.98 -17.44 11.17
C GLU A 386 -23.87 -16.90 12.28
N GLY A 387 -24.56 -17.79 13.00
CA GLY A 387 -25.14 -17.44 14.30
C GLY A 387 -24.16 -16.62 15.16
N ASP A 388 -24.72 -15.85 16.11
CA ASP A 388 -24.01 -14.80 16.84
C ASP A 388 -22.55 -15.18 17.17
N PRO A 389 -21.54 -14.44 16.68
CA PRO A 389 -20.12 -14.68 17.00
C PRO A 389 -19.87 -14.89 18.50
N LEU A 390 -20.66 -14.26 19.36
CA LEU A 390 -20.58 -14.47 20.82
C LEU A 390 -21.01 -15.88 21.26
N GLN A 391 -21.93 -16.53 20.56
CA GLN A 391 -22.36 -17.89 20.87
C GLN A 391 -21.24 -18.90 20.61
N ARG A 392 -20.48 -18.74 19.53
CA ARG A 392 -19.28 -19.55 19.24
C ARG A 392 -18.14 -19.24 20.20
N MET A 393 -17.94 -17.96 20.53
CA MET A 393 -17.01 -17.58 21.59
C MET A 393 -17.37 -18.30 22.90
N GLN A 394 -18.65 -18.33 23.28
CA GLN A 394 -19.10 -19.01 24.49
C GLN A 394 -18.79 -20.50 24.46
N GLN A 395 -19.07 -21.19 23.35
CA GLN A 395 -18.71 -22.61 23.19
C GLN A 395 -17.20 -22.87 23.33
N ARG A 396 -16.36 -21.95 22.84
CA ARG A 396 -14.90 -22.03 23.03
C ARG A 396 -14.51 -21.78 24.48
N LEU A 397 -15.15 -20.84 25.16
CA LEU A 397 -14.91 -20.55 26.57
C LEU A 397 -15.32 -21.73 27.46
N ASP A 398 -16.42 -22.41 27.15
CA ASP A 398 -16.89 -23.57 27.91
C ASP A 398 -15.90 -24.76 27.84
N ARG A 399 -15.11 -24.84 26.77
CA ARG A 399 -14.06 -25.84 26.58
C ARG A 399 -12.68 -25.40 27.09
N ALA A 400 -12.52 -24.13 27.43
CA ALA A 400 -11.25 -23.56 27.86
C ALA A 400 -11.02 -23.80 29.36
N GLY A 401 -10.13 -24.74 29.68
CA GLY A 401 -9.84 -25.11 31.09
C GLY A 401 -8.85 -24.18 31.81
N LYS A 402 -8.12 -23.33 31.07
CA LYS A 402 -7.07 -22.45 31.62
C LYS A 402 -7.39 -20.97 31.37
N SER A 403 -7.08 -20.09 32.34
CA SER A 403 -7.23 -18.63 32.23
C SER A 403 -6.54 -18.09 30.96
N ALA A 404 -5.29 -18.47 30.69
CA ALA A 404 -4.57 -18.07 29.46
C ALA A 404 -5.28 -18.46 28.15
N GLN A 405 -6.01 -19.58 28.12
CA GLN A 405 -6.80 -19.98 26.94
C GLN A 405 -8.04 -19.11 26.79
N ARG A 406 -8.70 -18.75 27.89
CA ARG A 406 -9.86 -17.85 27.90
C ARG A 406 -9.46 -16.45 27.44
N ASP A 407 -8.34 -15.93 27.94
CA ASP A 407 -7.77 -14.64 27.55
C ASP A 407 -7.43 -14.60 26.05
N ALA A 408 -6.84 -15.66 25.51
CA ALA A 408 -6.58 -15.77 24.07
C ALA A 408 -7.87 -15.78 23.23
N ILE A 409 -8.95 -16.42 23.73
CA ILE A 409 -10.26 -16.42 23.07
C ILE A 409 -10.86 -15.01 23.09
N TYR A 410 -10.85 -14.32 24.23
CA TYR A 410 -11.33 -12.93 24.31
C TYR A 410 -10.55 -12.00 23.39
N ALA A 411 -9.21 -12.12 23.35
CA ALA A 411 -8.36 -11.32 22.47
C ALA A 411 -8.68 -11.54 20.98
N ASP A 412 -8.84 -12.79 20.53
CA ASP A 412 -9.16 -13.13 19.14
C ASP A 412 -10.51 -12.53 18.71
N TYR A 413 -11.54 -12.69 19.54
CA TYR A 413 -12.87 -12.15 19.24
C TYR A 413 -12.92 -10.62 19.36
N ALA A 414 -12.22 -10.01 20.31
CA ALA A 414 -12.13 -8.55 20.41
C ALA A 414 -11.53 -7.95 19.12
N VAL A 415 -10.43 -8.51 18.63
CA VAL A 415 -9.82 -8.10 17.35
C VAL A 415 -10.80 -8.29 16.18
N ALA A 416 -11.48 -9.43 16.11
CA ALA A 416 -12.43 -9.72 15.04
C ALA A 416 -13.62 -8.75 15.00
N LEU A 417 -14.14 -8.38 16.17
CA LEU A 417 -15.26 -7.46 16.32
C LEU A 417 -14.83 -6.01 16.06
N SER A 418 -13.65 -5.62 16.52
CA SER A 418 -13.07 -4.29 16.24
C SER A 418 -12.88 -4.02 14.76
N ASP A 419 -12.43 -5.01 13.98
CA ASP A 419 -12.32 -4.89 12.52
C ASP A 419 -13.65 -4.52 11.84
N ARG A 420 -14.77 -4.91 12.44
CA ARG A 420 -16.13 -4.68 11.95
C ARG A 420 -16.79 -3.43 12.55
N GLY A 421 -16.15 -2.77 13.52
CA GLY A 421 -16.75 -1.67 14.27
C GLY A 421 -17.86 -2.11 15.22
N ASP A 422 -17.79 -3.33 15.74
CA ASP A 422 -18.77 -3.83 16.70
C ASP A 422 -18.37 -3.45 18.13
N ALA A 423 -19.18 -2.62 18.78
CA ALA A 423 -18.92 -2.05 20.11
C ALA A 423 -18.66 -3.11 21.19
N ARG A 424 -19.18 -4.33 21.01
CA ARG A 424 -18.97 -5.47 21.92
C ARG A 424 -17.49 -5.87 22.05
N ALA A 425 -16.64 -5.45 21.11
CA ALA A 425 -15.20 -5.66 21.19
C ALA A 425 -14.60 -5.13 22.51
N HIS A 426 -15.03 -3.94 22.97
CA HIS A 426 -14.51 -3.35 24.20
C HIS A 426 -14.83 -4.20 25.43
N ASP A 427 -16.06 -4.71 25.52
CA ASP A 427 -16.48 -5.61 26.60
C ASP A 427 -15.65 -6.89 26.64
N LEU A 428 -15.17 -7.37 25.49
CA LEU A 428 -14.30 -8.55 25.43
C LEU A 428 -12.87 -8.24 25.86
N VAL A 429 -12.35 -7.05 25.52
CA VAL A 429 -11.03 -6.61 26.00
C VAL A 429 -11.02 -6.54 27.53
N ASP A 430 -12.08 -6.00 28.14
CA ASP A 430 -12.18 -5.86 29.60
C ASP A 430 -12.27 -7.21 30.34
N LYS A 431 -12.66 -8.28 29.63
CA LYS A 431 -12.72 -9.65 30.18
C LYS A 431 -11.38 -10.39 30.20
N ILE A 432 -10.35 -9.84 29.55
CA ILE A 432 -9.00 -10.43 29.57
C ILE A 432 -8.41 -10.23 30.97
N GLU A 433 -8.03 -11.32 31.65
CA GLU A 433 -7.49 -11.27 33.02
C GLU A 433 -6.05 -10.76 33.02
N ASP A 434 -5.21 -11.27 32.12
CA ASP A 434 -3.82 -10.86 31.96
C ASP A 434 -3.73 -9.36 31.61
N ALA A 435 -3.11 -8.58 32.50
CA ALA A 435 -3.08 -7.13 32.38
C ALA A 435 -2.22 -6.63 31.21
N GLU A 436 -1.14 -7.35 30.86
CA GLU A 436 -0.26 -6.96 29.76
C GLU A 436 -0.94 -7.27 28.42
N LEU A 437 -1.51 -8.47 28.28
CA LEU A 437 -2.30 -8.85 27.11
C LEU A 437 -3.50 -7.93 26.95
N ARG A 438 -4.26 -7.64 28.01
CA ARG A 438 -5.40 -6.70 27.97
C ARG A 438 -4.96 -5.35 27.46
N LYS A 439 -3.86 -4.80 27.98
CA LYS A 439 -3.31 -3.51 27.52
C LYS A 439 -2.92 -3.55 26.04
N ASN A 440 -2.23 -4.60 25.61
CA ASN A 440 -1.78 -4.75 24.21
C ASN A 440 -2.95 -4.92 23.23
N VAL A 441 -3.97 -5.71 23.60
CA VAL A 441 -5.20 -5.89 22.82
C VAL A 441 -5.98 -4.58 22.78
N LYS A 442 -6.09 -3.87 23.90
CA LYS A 442 -6.76 -2.56 23.96
C LYS A 442 -6.09 -1.54 23.04
N ALA A 443 -4.77 -1.42 23.08
CA ALA A 443 -4.03 -0.52 22.21
C ALA A 443 -4.22 -0.86 20.72
N TYR A 444 -4.19 -2.15 20.37
CA TYR A 444 -4.40 -2.60 19.00
C TYR A 444 -5.83 -2.31 18.50
N THR A 445 -6.84 -2.62 19.33
CA THR A 445 -8.26 -2.44 19.00
C THR A 445 -8.62 -0.96 18.94
N ASP A 446 -8.21 -0.12 19.90
CA ASP A 446 -8.43 1.34 19.87
C ASP A 446 -7.84 1.97 18.59
N PHE A 447 -6.69 1.47 18.11
CA PHE A 447 -6.14 1.91 16.82
C PHE A 447 -6.94 1.40 15.61
N GLN A 448 -7.53 0.19 15.63
CA GLN A 448 -8.47 -0.24 14.58
C GLN A 448 -9.70 0.66 14.53
N TRP A 449 -10.27 0.98 15.68
CA TRP A 449 -11.40 1.89 15.80
C TRP A 449 -11.08 3.28 15.28
N THR A 450 -9.89 3.80 15.58
CA THR A 450 -9.44 5.08 15.05
C THR A 450 -9.36 5.06 13.52
N GLN A 451 -8.82 3.97 12.95
CA GLN A 451 -8.79 3.79 11.48
C GLN A 451 -10.18 3.68 10.85
N LEU A 452 -11.11 3.00 11.52
CA LEU A 452 -12.50 2.93 11.11
C LEU A 452 -13.17 4.31 11.14
N ALA A 453 -12.96 5.09 12.21
CA ALA A 453 -13.49 6.44 12.34
C ALA A 453 -12.94 7.39 11.26
N VAL A 454 -11.63 7.32 10.97
CA VAL A 454 -11.00 8.06 9.84
C VAL A 454 -11.63 7.66 8.51
N ARG A 455 -11.81 6.36 8.26
CA ARG A 455 -12.44 5.86 7.02
C ARG A 455 -13.89 6.32 6.87
N ASN A 456 -14.63 6.34 7.97
CA ASN A 456 -16.03 6.78 8.02
C ASN A 456 -16.17 8.31 8.08
N LYS A 457 -15.06 9.04 8.17
CA LYS A 457 -15.00 10.50 8.34
C LYS A 457 -15.72 11.00 9.62
N ASP A 458 -15.75 10.19 10.66
CA ASP A 458 -16.35 10.55 11.95
C ASP A 458 -15.36 11.32 12.82
N VAL A 459 -15.32 12.64 12.61
CA VAL A 459 -14.39 13.56 13.29
C VAL A 459 -14.58 13.55 14.81
N ASN A 460 -15.81 13.37 15.29
CA ASN A 460 -16.10 13.36 16.71
C ASN A 460 -15.51 12.12 17.38
N GLU A 461 -15.67 10.96 16.73
CA GLU A 461 -15.12 9.71 17.25
C GLU A 461 -13.59 9.68 17.16
N ILE A 462 -13.00 10.23 16.09
CA ILE A 462 -11.54 10.39 15.99
C ILE A 462 -11.02 11.24 17.16
N ALA A 463 -11.64 12.39 17.43
CA ALA A 463 -11.22 13.28 18.52
C ALA A 463 -11.39 12.63 19.90
N ARG A 464 -12.47 11.85 20.10
CA ARG A 464 -12.70 11.09 21.33
C ARG A 464 -11.60 10.05 21.54
N LEU A 465 -11.32 9.22 20.53
CA LEU A 465 -10.26 8.20 20.58
C LEU A 465 -8.87 8.80 20.74
N ALA A 466 -8.58 9.93 20.09
CA ALA A 466 -7.33 10.66 20.28
C ALA A 466 -7.16 11.18 21.72
N LYS A 467 -8.26 11.47 22.42
CA LYS A 467 -8.23 11.94 23.81
C LYS A 467 -8.11 10.79 24.80
N SER A 468 -8.96 9.76 24.68
CA SER A 468 -9.14 8.71 25.70
C SER A 468 -8.70 7.30 25.29
N GLY A 469 -8.39 7.07 24.01
CA GLY A 469 -7.93 5.77 23.52
C GLY A 469 -6.49 5.46 23.95
N GLU A 470 -6.16 4.17 23.98
CA GLU A 470 -4.79 3.66 24.18
C GLU A 470 -3.97 3.78 22.88
N LEU A 471 -3.77 5.03 22.46
CA LEU A 471 -2.94 5.38 21.32
C LEU A 471 -1.58 5.88 21.81
N ASN A 472 -0.51 5.41 21.17
CA ASN A 472 0.79 6.03 21.34
C ASN A 472 0.83 7.44 20.72
N SER A 473 1.85 8.24 21.02
CA SER A 473 1.91 9.63 20.59
C SER A 473 1.85 9.81 19.07
N VAL A 474 2.55 8.96 18.30
CA VAL A 474 2.56 9.07 16.83
C VAL A 474 1.19 8.71 16.22
N GLN A 475 0.49 7.70 16.76
CA GLN A 475 -0.86 7.33 16.37
C GLN A 475 -1.87 8.43 16.73
N ARG A 476 -1.70 9.07 17.89
CA ARG A 476 -2.55 10.18 18.34
C ARG A 476 -2.38 11.41 17.45
N VAL A 477 -1.15 11.75 17.08
CA VAL A 477 -0.89 12.82 16.09
C VAL A 477 -1.55 12.49 14.76
N TRP A 478 -1.39 11.26 14.27
CA TRP A 478 -2.02 10.84 13.01
C TRP A 478 -3.54 10.96 13.04
N ALA A 479 -4.18 10.59 14.16
CA ALA A 479 -5.62 10.75 14.35
C ALA A 479 -6.03 12.22 14.30
N LEU A 480 -5.35 13.09 15.05
CA LEU A 480 -5.65 14.52 15.14
C LEU A 480 -5.44 15.25 13.81
N THR A 481 -4.34 14.97 13.09
CA THR A 481 -4.10 15.56 11.76
C THR A 481 -5.12 15.07 10.73
N SER A 482 -5.51 13.78 10.80
CA SER A 482 -6.58 13.25 9.95
C SER A 482 -7.92 13.93 10.22
N ALA A 483 -8.27 14.14 11.49
CA ALA A 483 -9.47 14.89 11.88
C ALA A 483 -9.43 16.35 11.41
N ALA A 484 -8.27 17.01 11.53
CA ALA A 484 -8.09 18.38 11.06
C ALA A 484 -8.30 18.51 9.56
N HIS A 485 -7.75 17.58 8.76
CA HIS A 485 -7.95 17.55 7.31
C HIS A 485 -9.42 17.41 6.92
N LEU A 486 -10.19 16.58 7.65
CA LEU A 486 -11.61 16.37 7.36
C LEU A 486 -12.48 17.61 7.57
N VAL A 487 -12.06 18.54 8.43
CA VAL A 487 -12.83 19.75 8.78
C VAL A 487 -12.18 21.05 8.31
N ALA A 488 -11.04 20.97 7.60
CA ALA A 488 -10.27 22.15 7.18
C ALA A 488 -11.09 23.14 6.34
N ASP A 489 -11.94 22.63 5.44
CA ASP A 489 -12.74 23.44 4.52
C ASP A 489 -14.03 23.99 5.16
N SER A 490 -14.60 23.30 6.16
CA SER A 490 -15.89 23.64 6.76
C SER A 490 -15.78 24.32 8.14
N GLU A 491 -14.84 23.91 8.97
CA GLU A 491 -14.68 24.34 10.36
C GLU A 491 -13.21 24.72 10.63
N ARG A 492 -12.70 25.73 9.89
CA ARG A 492 -11.29 26.15 9.95
C ARG A 492 -10.73 26.32 11.37
N ALA A 493 -11.49 26.95 12.27
CA ALA A 493 -11.06 27.15 13.66
C ALA A 493 -10.86 25.82 14.41
N ARG A 494 -11.75 24.84 14.17
CA ARG A 494 -11.64 23.50 14.76
C ARG A 494 -10.48 22.72 14.16
N ALA A 495 -10.21 22.86 12.87
CA ALA A 495 -9.05 22.25 12.23
C ALA A 495 -7.73 22.76 12.87
N VAL A 496 -7.64 24.07 13.11
CA VAL A 496 -6.49 24.68 13.79
C VAL A 496 -6.33 24.15 15.22
N ASP A 497 -7.41 24.08 16.00
CA ASP A 497 -7.35 23.53 17.38
C ASP A 497 -6.87 22.07 17.39
N LEU A 498 -7.35 21.24 16.46
CA LEU A 498 -6.89 19.86 16.31
C LEU A 498 -5.39 19.77 15.96
N LEU A 499 -4.89 20.66 15.10
CA LEU A 499 -3.46 20.74 14.77
C LEU A 499 -2.62 21.26 15.94
N GLU A 500 -3.14 22.15 16.78
CA GLU A 500 -2.45 22.58 17.99
C GLU A 500 -2.33 21.46 19.02
N GLN A 501 -3.40 20.65 19.19
CA GLN A 501 -3.34 19.44 20.01
C GLN A 501 -2.32 18.44 19.46
N ALA A 502 -2.29 18.26 18.12
CA ALA A 502 -1.30 17.41 17.47
C ALA A 502 0.13 17.92 17.64
N LEU A 503 0.34 19.24 17.57
CA LEU A 503 1.63 19.87 17.82
C LEU A 503 2.11 19.63 19.24
N ALA A 504 1.22 19.82 20.23
CA ALA A 504 1.54 19.56 21.63
C ALA A 504 1.91 18.09 21.86
N GLU A 505 1.19 17.16 21.25
CA GLU A 505 1.49 15.72 21.34
C GLU A 505 2.82 15.36 20.65
N SER A 506 3.09 15.92 19.47
CA SER A 506 4.35 15.67 18.75
C SER A 506 5.59 16.06 19.57
N ARG A 507 5.49 17.12 20.39
CA ARG A 507 6.57 17.60 21.26
C ARG A 507 6.83 16.71 22.48
N ARG A 508 5.91 15.80 22.82
CA ARG A 508 6.10 14.80 23.88
C ARG A 508 6.99 13.65 23.44
N ILE A 509 7.12 13.43 22.14
CA ILE A 509 8.00 12.41 21.58
C ILE A 509 9.46 12.81 21.83
N SER A 510 10.29 11.82 22.19
CA SER A 510 11.72 12.05 22.46
C SER A 510 12.41 12.76 21.28
N ALA A 511 13.36 13.65 21.59
CA ALA A 511 14.09 14.39 20.55
C ALA A 511 14.94 13.49 19.63
N SER A 512 15.38 12.33 20.14
CA SER A 512 16.14 11.34 19.37
C SER A 512 15.27 10.37 18.58
N ASP A 513 13.96 10.40 18.79
CA ASP A 513 13.02 9.49 18.14
C ASP A 513 12.58 10.09 16.79
N PRO A 514 12.76 9.39 15.66
CA PRO A 514 12.36 9.87 14.34
C PRO A 514 10.87 10.19 14.24
N ASP A 515 10.01 9.56 15.05
CA ASP A 515 8.57 9.84 15.07
C ASP A 515 8.26 11.29 15.48
N ARG A 516 9.15 11.97 16.21
CA ARG A 516 9.00 13.39 16.50
C ARG A 516 9.04 14.23 15.21
N ALA A 517 10.04 14.00 14.37
CA ALA A 517 10.18 14.72 13.11
C ALA A 517 9.02 14.41 12.16
N ARG A 518 8.58 13.14 12.11
CA ARG A 518 7.42 12.72 11.32
C ARG A 518 6.11 13.37 11.79
N ALA A 519 5.87 13.36 13.10
CA ALA A 519 4.68 13.96 13.71
C ALA A 519 4.63 15.49 13.47
N LEU A 520 5.76 16.18 13.64
CA LEU A 520 5.86 17.61 13.33
C LEU A 520 5.66 17.89 11.84
N THR A 521 6.11 16.99 10.95
CA THR A 521 5.89 17.10 9.50
C THR A 521 4.40 17.01 9.17
N ALA A 522 3.66 16.12 9.82
CA ALA A 522 2.21 16.00 9.65
C ALA A 522 1.46 17.26 10.08
N VAL A 523 1.85 17.84 11.21
CA VAL A 523 1.29 19.11 11.68
C VAL A 523 1.60 20.24 10.68
N ALA A 524 2.85 20.35 10.24
CA ALA A 524 3.25 21.35 9.27
C ALA A 524 2.48 21.22 7.95
N SER A 525 2.28 19.99 7.45
CA SER A 525 1.47 19.70 6.25
C SER A 525 0.05 20.23 6.39
N GLY A 526 -0.62 19.94 7.52
CA GLY A 526 -1.97 20.43 7.78
C GLY A 526 -2.05 21.95 7.93
N LEU A 527 -0.97 22.59 8.40
CA LEU A 527 -0.92 24.06 8.53
C LEU A 527 -0.73 24.78 7.19
N VAL A 528 -0.27 24.14 6.11
CA VAL A 528 0.04 24.85 4.86
C VAL A 528 -1.15 25.66 4.33
N ASP A 529 -2.36 25.08 4.33
CA ASP A 529 -3.57 25.73 3.84
C ASP A 529 -4.32 26.53 4.94
N LEU A 530 -3.98 26.29 6.20
CA LEU A 530 -4.66 26.85 7.37
C LEU A 530 -3.93 28.06 8.00
N ASP A 531 -2.61 27.99 8.09
CA ASP A 531 -1.73 29.03 8.60
C ASP A 531 -0.30 28.83 8.07
N MET A 532 -0.05 29.40 6.89
CA MET A 532 1.24 29.29 6.20
C MET A 532 2.41 29.79 7.06
N THR A 533 2.21 30.84 7.88
CA THR A 533 3.27 31.37 8.74
C THR A 533 3.68 30.33 9.77
N ARG A 534 2.70 29.72 10.46
CA ARG A 534 2.97 28.65 11.43
C ARG A 534 3.46 27.37 10.79
N ALA A 535 3.09 27.08 9.54
CA ALA A 535 3.67 25.97 8.79
C ALA A 535 5.19 26.14 8.65
N TRP A 536 5.66 27.33 8.26
CA TRP A 536 7.10 27.62 8.16
C TRP A 536 7.83 27.53 9.51
N GLU A 537 7.23 28.03 10.58
CA GLU A 537 7.80 27.92 11.93
C GLU A 537 7.90 26.47 12.38
N THR A 538 6.86 25.67 12.13
CA THR A 538 6.82 24.25 12.46
C THR A 538 7.87 23.48 11.65
N LEU A 539 8.13 23.83 10.39
CA LEU A 539 9.22 23.23 9.61
C LEU A 539 10.60 23.47 10.20
N ALA A 540 10.85 24.63 10.80
CA ALA A 540 12.12 24.87 11.48
C ALA A 540 12.29 23.89 12.67
N GLU A 541 11.19 23.56 13.35
CA GLU A 541 11.17 22.52 14.39
C GLU A 541 11.36 21.11 13.80
N VAL A 542 10.74 20.80 12.65
CA VAL A 542 10.95 19.54 11.91
C VAL A 542 12.43 19.34 11.60
N ILE A 543 13.11 20.36 11.08
CA ILE A 543 14.55 20.30 10.75
C ILE A 543 15.36 20.02 12.02
N LYS A 544 15.06 20.70 13.13
CA LYS A 544 15.75 20.47 14.40
C LYS A 544 15.55 19.04 14.92
N ALA A 545 14.33 18.51 14.84
CA ALA A 545 14.02 17.15 15.25
C ALA A 545 14.67 16.12 14.34
N ALA A 546 14.62 16.32 13.02
CA ALA A 546 15.26 15.48 12.02
C ALA A 546 16.78 15.39 12.22
N ASN A 547 17.44 16.52 12.51
CA ASN A 547 18.88 16.55 12.78
C ASN A 547 19.25 15.88 14.11
N GLY A 548 18.30 15.73 15.04
CA GLY A 548 18.48 15.03 16.31
C GLY A 548 18.21 13.52 16.23
N ALA A 549 17.64 13.02 15.13
CA ALA A 549 17.25 11.62 14.95
C ALA A 549 17.95 11.02 13.73
N GLU A 550 19.05 10.30 13.95
CA GLU A 550 19.90 9.74 12.89
C GLU A 550 19.17 8.78 11.92
N SER A 551 18.12 8.11 12.40
CA SER A 551 17.32 7.16 11.63
C SER A 551 16.20 7.80 10.81
N PHE A 552 15.94 9.10 10.97
CA PHE A 552 14.88 9.78 10.23
C PHE A 552 15.27 9.94 8.75
N THR A 553 14.43 9.40 7.86
CA THR A 553 14.71 9.42 6.41
C THR A 553 13.92 10.49 5.66
N GLY A 554 12.78 10.90 6.22
CA GLY A 554 11.82 11.78 5.58
C GLY A 554 10.75 11.07 4.75
N GLU A 555 10.81 9.74 4.56
CA GLU A 555 9.92 8.97 3.66
C GLU A 555 8.99 7.99 4.40
N ASP A 556 8.66 8.30 5.66
CA ASP A 556 8.03 7.36 6.59
C ASP A 556 6.50 7.54 6.63
N SER A 557 5.82 7.19 5.53
CA SER A 557 4.37 7.39 5.33
C SER A 557 3.44 6.32 5.94
N ARG A 558 3.88 5.54 6.93
CA ARG A 558 3.08 4.43 7.49
C ARG A 558 3.01 4.45 9.01
N ILE A 559 1.82 4.23 9.55
CA ILE A 559 1.63 3.96 10.97
C ILE A 559 1.30 2.49 11.12
N ILE A 560 2.11 1.77 11.89
CA ILE A 560 1.98 0.33 12.08
C ILE A 560 1.48 0.08 13.51
N SER A 561 0.51 -0.82 13.66
CA SER A 561 0.16 -1.41 14.95
C SER A 561 0.20 -2.93 14.83
N ARG A 562 0.89 -3.58 15.74
CA ARG A 562 1.11 -5.02 15.77
C ARG A 562 0.69 -5.56 17.13
N LEU A 563 -0.12 -6.61 17.12
CA LEU A 563 -0.41 -7.44 18.28
C LEU A 563 0.13 -8.83 18.03
N GLN A 564 0.91 -9.34 18.97
CA GLN A 564 1.44 -10.69 18.94
C GLN A 564 1.08 -11.38 20.24
N THR A 565 0.50 -12.57 20.11
CA THR A 565 0.18 -13.49 21.19
C THR A 565 0.75 -14.87 20.86
N ALA A 566 0.61 -15.84 21.76
CA ALA A 566 1.05 -17.22 21.50
C ALA A 566 0.24 -17.91 20.39
N GLN A 567 -0.98 -17.43 20.08
CA GLN A 567 -1.89 -18.04 19.12
C GLN A 567 -2.08 -17.21 17.84
N MET A 568 -1.71 -15.93 17.84
CA MET A 568 -1.88 -15.06 16.68
C MET A 568 -0.83 -13.95 16.60
N VAL A 569 -0.47 -13.60 15.37
CA VAL A 569 0.22 -12.34 15.05
C VAL A 569 -0.66 -11.58 14.09
N VAL A 570 -1.17 -10.43 14.51
CA VAL A 570 -1.97 -9.54 13.68
C VAL A 570 -1.26 -8.20 13.55
N MET A 571 -1.31 -7.64 12.34
CA MET A 571 -0.70 -6.36 12.01
C MET A 571 -1.67 -5.52 11.22
N SER A 572 -1.77 -4.25 11.57
CA SER A 572 -2.55 -3.25 10.85
C SER A 572 -1.65 -2.11 10.44
N ASN A 573 -1.93 -1.53 9.28
CA ASN A 573 -1.17 -0.42 8.73
C ASN A 573 -2.13 0.68 8.31
N ALA A 574 -1.86 1.90 8.75
CA ALA A 574 -2.53 3.09 8.25
C ALA A 574 -1.60 3.88 7.32
N ASN A 575 -2.17 4.44 6.26
CA ASN A 575 -1.45 5.35 5.38
C ASN A 575 -1.41 6.76 6.02
N ALA A 576 -0.24 7.39 6.00
CA ALA A 576 0.00 8.68 6.62
C ALA A 576 0.88 9.56 5.71
N PRO A 577 0.39 9.96 4.53
CA PRO A 577 1.19 10.71 3.55
C PRO A 577 1.66 12.08 4.05
N ASP A 578 0.98 12.64 5.05
CA ASP A 578 1.34 13.94 5.65
C ASP A 578 2.58 13.85 6.55
N PHE A 579 3.00 12.63 6.93
CA PHE A 579 4.18 12.39 7.77
C PHE A 579 5.48 12.43 6.94
N ASP A 580 5.37 12.54 5.62
CA ASP A 580 6.49 12.57 4.67
C ASP A 580 6.83 14.02 4.30
N LEU A 581 8.13 14.30 4.18
CA LEU A 581 8.63 15.61 3.75
C LEU A 581 8.17 15.98 2.34
N ILE A 582 7.87 15.00 1.49
CA ILE A 582 7.45 15.21 0.10
C ILE A 582 6.20 16.08 0.02
N THR A 583 5.19 15.77 0.81
CA THR A 583 3.88 16.46 0.76
C THR A 583 4.06 17.93 1.14
N VAL A 584 4.70 18.20 2.28
CA VAL A 584 4.86 19.56 2.80
C VAL A 584 5.78 20.42 1.93
N PHE A 585 6.95 19.90 1.52
CA PHE A 585 7.89 20.69 0.73
C PHE A 585 7.39 20.95 -0.69
N ARG A 586 6.55 20.08 -1.25
CA ARG A 586 5.90 20.35 -2.54
C ARG A 586 4.93 21.51 -2.44
N ALA A 587 4.12 21.55 -1.40
CA ALA A 587 3.15 22.63 -1.20
C ALA A 587 3.85 23.96 -0.91
N LEU A 588 4.89 23.94 -0.05
CA LEU A 588 5.69 25.11 0.28
C LEU A 588 6.51 25.65 -0.88
N ALA A 589 7.08 24.79 -1.73
CA ALA A 589 7.81 25.22 -2.92
C ALA A 589 6.93 25.97 -3.93
N ARG A 590 5.65 25.61 -4.01
CA ARG A 590 4.66 26.32 -4.83
C ARG A 590 4.34 27.70 -4.26
N ALA A 591 4.32 27.82 -2.93
CA ALA A 591 4.08 29.09 -2.24
C ALA A 591 5.29 30.04 -2.28
N ASP A 592 6.48 29.54 -1.89
CA ASP A 592 7.74 30.27 -1.91
C ASP A 592 8.91 29.31 -2.16
N LEU A 593 9.36 29.28 -3.41
CA LEU A 593 10.45 28.42 -3.87
C LEU A 593 11.76 28.74 -3.14
N MET A 594 12.11 30.02 -3.02
CA MET A 594 13.42 30.42 -2.48
C MET A 594 13.50 30.15 -0.98
N ARG A 595 12.43 30.41 -0.23
CA ARG A 595 12.35 30.07 1.18
C ARG A 595 12.42 28.57 1.42
N SER A 596 11.74 27.77 0.59
CA SER A 596 11.81 26.30 0.64
C SER A 596 13.25 25.81 0.43
N ILE A 597 13.96 26.35 -0.57
CA ILE A 597 15.36 26.01 -0.84
C ILE A 597 16.26 26.36 0.35
N GLN A 598 16.05 27.51 1.00
CA GLN A 598 16.84 27.88 2.17
C GLN A 598 16.59 26.96 3.37
N LEU A 599 15.34 26.52 3.60
CA LEU A 599 15.03 25.60 4.69
C LEU A 599 15.68 24.23 4.51
N VAL A 600 15.71 23.72 3.27
CA VAL A 600 16.31 22.41 3.01
C VAL A 600 17.80 22.36 3.35
N LYS A 601 18.52 23.48 3.25
CA LYS A 601 19.93 23.58 3.69
C LYS A 601 20.11 23.38 5.20
N GLY A 602 19.04 23.50 5.99
CA GLY A 602 19.07 23.26 7.43
C GLY A 602 19.18 21.77 7.80
N PHE A 603 18.85 20.84 6.90
CA PHE A 603 19.01 19.42 7.15
C PHE A 603 20.49 19.00 7.09
N THR A 604 20.98 18.40 8.17
CA THR A 604 22.34 17.84 8.23
C THR A 604 22.38 16.40 7.71
N GLY A 605 21.27 15.66 7.85
CA GLY A 605 21.11 14.31 7.32
C GLY A 605 20.98 14.29 5.79
N GLU A 606 21.77 13.45 5.13
CA GLU A 606 21.74 13.28 3.66
C GLU A 606 20.34 12.89 3.16
N ALA A 607 19.65 11.98 3.86
CA ALA A 607 18.36 11.45 3.44
C ALA A 607 17.23 12.50 3.48
N PRO A 608 16.89 13.13 4.62
CA PRO A 608 15.83 14.13 4.66
C PRO A 608 16.12 15.34 3.76
N ARG A 609 17.39 15.75 3.63
CA ARG A 609 17.82 16.80 2.70
C ARG A 609 17.52 16.44 1.24
N ALA A 610 17.88 15.23 0.82
CA ALA A 610 17.63 14.79 -0.55
C ALA A 610 16.13 14.67 -0.85
N VAL A 611 15.34 14.12 0.09
CA VAL A 611 13.88 13.98 -0.04
C VAL A 611 13.23 15.35 -0.24
N ALA A 612 13.52 16.30 0.64
CA ALA A 612 12.98 17.64 0.56
C ALA A 612 13.43 18.37 -0.71
N THR A 613 14.69 18.22 -1.12
CA THR A 613 15.21 18.83 -2.37
C THR A 613 14.48 18.29 -3.61
N LEU A 614 14.30 16.97 -3.71
CA LEU A 614 13.56 16.33 -4.79
C LEU A 614 12.09 16.75 -4.80
N ALA A 615 11.48 16.90 -3.62
CA ALA A 615 10.11 17.37 -3.49
C ALA A 615 9.93 18.81 -4.03
N ILE A 616 10.84 19.72 -3.67
CA ILE A 616 10.87 21.10 -4.18
C ILE A 616 11.02 21.11 -5.70
N ALA A 617 12.02 20.38 -6.22
CA ALA A 617 12.28 20.38 -7.65
C ALA A 617 11.11 19.78 -8.44
N ARG A 618 10.52 18.68 -7.96
CA ARG A 618 9.34 18.08 -8.58
C ARG A 618 8.15 19.05 -8.58
N ALA A 619 7.97 19.85 -7.53
CA ALA A 619 6.91 20.84 -7.44
C ALA A 619 6.94 21.89 -8.56
N VAL A 620 8.12 22.24 -9.06
CA VAL A 620 8.33 23.25 -10.12
C VAL A 620 8.51 22.65 -11.52
N LEU A 621 8.88 21.38 -11.62
CA LEU A 621 9.09 20.68 -12.89
C LEU A 621 7.85 19.91 -13.37
N GLU A 622 6.99 19.45 -12.47
CA GLU A 622 5.71 18.85 -12.86
C GLU A 622 4.77 19.91 -13.45
N LYS A 623 4.18 19.61 -14.60
CA LYS A 623 3.02 20.36 -15.08
C LYS A 623 1.92 20.26 -14.02
N ALA A 624 1.34 21.40 -13.63
CA ALA A 624 0.18 21.40 -12.75
C ALA A 624 -0.87 20.42 -13.33
N PRO A 625 -1.44 19.51 -12.54
CA PRO A 625 -2.51 18.66 -13.04
C PRO A 625 -3.60 19.58 -13.59
N GLU A 626 -3.99 19.36 -14.85
CA GLU A 626 -5.20 19.97 -15.39
C GLU A 626 -6.30 19.67 -14.38
N ARG A 627 -6.83 20.72 -13.73
CA ARG A 627 -8.06 20.60 -12.97
C ARG A 627 -9.05 19.97 -13.93
N SER A 628 -9.39 18.70 -13.69
CA SER A 628 -10.48 18.04 -14.39
C SER A 628 -11.65 18.98 -14.30
N ALA A 629 -12.07 19.50 -15.45
CA ALA A 629 -13.37 20.10 -15.62
C ALA A 629 -14.42 19.00 -15.38
N ALA A 630 -14.63 18.65 -14.12
CA ALA A 630 -15.82 17.99 -13.62
C ALA A 630 -16.67 19.08 -12.97
N ALA A 631 -17.15 19.98 -13.82
CA ALA A 631 -18.37 20.72 -13.60
C ALA A 631 -19.34 20.21 -14.67
N ASN A 632 -20.11 19.19 -14.28
CA ASN A 632 -21.53 19.01 -14.58
C ASN A 632 -22.04 17.81 -13.79
#